data_AF-A0A5P2BDM7-F1
#
_entry.id   AF-A0A5P2BDM7-F1
#
_cell.length_a   1.000
_cell.length_b   1.000
_cell.length_c   1.000
_cell.angle_alpha   90.00
_cell.angle_beta   90.00
_cell.angle_gamma   90.00
#
_symmetry.space_group_name_H-M   'P 1'
#
loop_
_entity.id
_entity.type
_entity.pdbx_description
1 polymer ?
#
loop_
_entity_poly.entity_id
_entity_poly.type
_entity_poly.pdbx_seq_one_letter_code
_entity_poly.pdbx_strand_id
1 'polypeptide(L)'
;MNWPATERLGLTPAPGGLALVQDLLNTAPADRPDSVDLLADGALDRAQGWADPAVRGWGAGTGRGDVRLTLSADDLPKLRCLRDQVRRALAAGDCGGEAVRFTSAPVVVGLAGDGTLTLEPEGAGARWLASAVLAEGLLAQASGTWRRLKICRNTACSAAFYDRSRNNSGVWHSVRGCGNAAHLRACRERRRGHAGAESGAEESGVTV
;
A
#
# COMPACT_ATOMS: atom_id res chain seq x y z
N MET A 1 10.53 -15.96 1.56
CA MET A 1 10.31 -14.69 0.83
C MET A 1 10.17 -13.62 1.89
N ASN A 2 11.05 -12.62 1.90
CA ASN A 2 11.12 -11.60 2.94
C ASN A 2 10.52 -10.31 2.37
N TRP A 3 9.38 -9.87 2.90
CA TRP A 3 8.69 -8.65 2.50
C TRP A 3 8.78 -7.64 3.65
N PRO A 4 9.91 -6.93 3.79
CA PRO A 4 10.28 -6.22 5.02
C PRO A 4 9.26 -5.16 5.45
N ALA A 5 8.70 -4.39 4.51
CA ALA A 5 7.80 -3.29 4.85
C ALA A 5 6.41 -3.80 5.27
N THR A 6 5.97 -4.93 4.74
CA THR A 6 4.71 -5.59 5.08
C THR A 6 4.85 -6.39 6.37
N GLU A 7 5.94 -7.14 6.51
CA GLU A 7 6.19 -8.00 7.66
C GLU A 7 6.49 -7.21 8.93
N ARG A 8 7.16 -6.05 8.85
CA ARG A 8 7.31 -5.13 10.01
C ARG A 8 5.97 -4.68 10.58
N LEU A 9 4.89 -4.74 9.79
CA LEU A 9 3.53 -4.43 10.23
C LEU A 9 2.75 -5.68 10.71
N GLY A 10 3.38 -6.85 10.74
CA GLY A 10 2.75 -8.12 11.09
C GLY A 10 1.65 -8.53 10.10
N LEU A 11 1.76 -8.09 8.84
CA LEU A 11 0.81 -8.39 7.78
C LEU A 11 1.33 -9.54 6.93
N THR A 12 0.42 -10.36 6.41
CA THR A 12 0.78 -11.43 5.50
C THR A 12 0.83 -10.89 4.05
N PRO A 13 1.95 -11.03 3.34
CA PRO A 13 2.15 -10.52 1.97
C PRO A 13 1.14 -11.07 0.96
N ALA A 14 0.84 -10.31 -0.09
CA ALA A 14 0.01 -10.74 -1.21
C ALA A 14 0.67 -11.92 -1.95
N PRO A 15 -0.08 -12.71 -2.73
CA PRO A 15 0.50 -13.79 -3.50
C PRO A 15 1.32 -13.25 -4.69
N GLY A 16 2.39 -13.98 -5.07
CA GLY A 16 3.20 -13.69 -6.24
C GLY A 16 3.86 -12.31 -6.22
N GLY A 17 4.08 -11.73 -7.40
CA GLY A 17 4.73 -10.42 -7.52
C GLY A 17 3.87 -9.24 -7.04
N LEU A 18 2.55 -9.41 -6.84
CA LEU A 18 1.69 -8.40 -6.20
C LEU A 18 2.17 -8.03 -4.79
N ALA A 19 2.91 -8.92 -4.13
CA ALA A 19 3.55 -8.62 -2.85
C ALA A 19 4.50 -7.43 -2.92
N LEU A 20 5.19 -7.19 -4.04
CA LEU A 20 6.04 -6.01 -4.22
C LEU A 20 5.24 -4.71 -4.18
N VAL A 21 4.06 -4.70 -4.80
CA VAL A 21 3.14 -3.54 -4.78
C VAL A 21 2.66 -3.27 -3.35
N GLN A 22 2.26 -4.32 -2.62
CA GLN A 22 1.88 -4.20 -1.21
C GLN A 22 3.05 -3.69 -0.36
N ASP A 23 4.25 -4.20 -0.59
CA ASP A 23 5.44 -3.84 0.19
C ASP A 23 5.83 -2.37 -0.03
N LEU A 24 5.79 -1.90 -1.29
CA LEU A 24 5.96 -0.47 -1.59
C LEU A 24 4.95 0.38 -0.81
N LEU A 25 3.67 0.01 -0.80
CA LEU A 25 2.63 0.75 -0.07
C LEU A 25 2.90 0.81 1.43
N ASN A 26 3.42 -0.29 1.99
CA ASN A 26 3.72 -0.41 3.42
C ASN A 26 5.07 0.19 3.83
N THR A 27 5.83 0.79 2.91
CA THR A 27 6.96 1.67 3.27
C THR A 27 6.49 2.91 4.02
N ALA A 28 5.23 3.33 3.82
CA ALA A 28 4.60 4.41 4.54
C ALA A 28 4.41 4.06 6.04
N PRO A 29 4.35 5.06 6.92
CA PRO A 29 4.05 4.84 8.33
C PRO A 29 2.59 4.36 8.49
N ALA A 30 2.37 3.46 9.44
CA ALA A 30 1.07 2.95 9.84
C ALA A 30 0.76 3.31 11.30
N ASP A 31 -0.42 2.92 11.80
CA ASP A 31 -0.91 3.16 13.17
C ASP A 31 -0.13 2.31 14.20
N ARG A 32 1.17 2.58 14.36
CA ARG A 32 2.07 1.98 15.34
C ARG A 32 3.07 3.02 15.84
N PRO A 33 3.41 3.04 17.15
CA PRO A 33 4.27 4.06 17.75
C PRO A 33 5.63 4.24 17.06
N ASP A 34 6.26 3.15 16.63
CA ASP A 34 7.59 3.16 16.01
C ASP A 34 7.55 3.11 14.48
N SER A 35 6.38 3.36 13.87
CA SER A 35 6.24 3.27 12.43
C SER A 35 6.81 4.51 11.74
N VAL A 36 7.97 4.33 11.10
CA VAL A 36 8.62 5.36 10.29
C VAL A 36 8.32 5.18 8.80
N ASP A 37 8.39 6.28 8.05
CA ASP A 37 8.44 6.23 6.59
C ASP A 37 9.85 5.76 6.14
N LEU A 38 9.91 4.61 5.48
CA LEU A 38 11.18 4.05 4.97
C LEU A 38 11.75 4.85 3.81
N LEU A 39 10.92 5.68 3.16
CA LEU A 39 11.29 6.51 2.01
C LEU A 39 11.38 8.00 2.38
N ALA A 40 11.41 8.37 3.67
CA ALA A 40 11.53 9.77 4.12
C ALA A 40 12.79 10.47 3.57
N ASP A 41 12.79 11.80 3.51
CA ASP A 41 13.99 12.56 3.11
C ASP A 41 15.18 12.24 4.03
N GLY A 42 16.35 12.08 3.41
CA GLY A 42 17.58 11.67 4.12
C GLY A 42 17.59 10.21 4.62
N ALA A 43 16.59 9.39 4.29
CA ALA A 43 16.49 8.00 4.74
C ALA A 43 17.08 6.97 3.75
N LEU A 44 18.11 7.33 2.97
CA LEU A 44 18.63 6.48 1.89
C LEU A 44 19.01 5.07 2.37
N ASP A 45 19.70 4.96 3.52
CA ASP A 45 20.09 3.65 4.07
C ASP A 45 18.89 2.78 4.42
N ARG A 46 17.80 3.38 4.94
CA ARG A 46 16.56 2.64 5.22
C ARG A 46 15.85 2.24 3.94
N ALA A 47 15.81 3.13 2.95
CA ALA A 47 15.21 2.84 1.65
C ALA A 47 15.97 1.71 0.94
N GLN A 48 17.31 1.72 0.97
CA GLN A 48 18.13 0.66 0.42
C GLN A 48 17.95 -0.66 1.19
N GLY A 49 17.96 -0.60 2.54
CA GLY A 49 17.72 -1.76 3.40
C GLY A 49 16.34 -2.39 3.21
N TRP A 50 15.35 -1.61 2.76
CA TRP A 50 14.06 -2.11 2.31
C TRP A 50 14.12 -2.72 0.90
N ALA A 51 14.66 -1.98 -0.07
CA ALA A 51 14.64 -2.35 -1.48
C ALA A 51 15.40 -3.65 -1.75
N ASP A 52 16.55 -3.84 -1.11
CA ASP A 52 17.39 -5.02 -1.26
C ASP A 52 16.63 -6.35 -1.05
N PRO A 53 16.07 -6.62 0.15
CA PRO A 53 15.30 -7.84 0.37
C PRO A 53 13.98 -7.87 -0.40
N ALA A 54 13.30 -6.74 -0.63
CA ALA A 54 12.04 -6.71 -1.38
C ALA A 54 12.22 -7.12 -2.85
N VAL A 55 13.25 -6.60 -3.52
CA VAL A 55 13.58 -6.93 -4.91
C VAL A 55 14.07 -8.37 -5.04
N ARG A 56 14.89 -8.85 -4.10
CA ARG A 56 15.27 -10.28 -4.05
C ARG A 56 14.06 -11.19 -3.83
N GLY A 57 13.14 -10.80 -2.96
CA GLY A 57 11.89 -11.52 -2.70
C GLY A 57 11.00 -11.59 -3.93
N TRP A 58 10.87 -10.49 -4.66
CA TRP A 58 10.16 -10.43 -5.94
C TRP A 58 10.83 -11.27 -7.02
N GLY A 59 12.17 -11.20 -7.15
CA GLY A 59 12.91 -11.99 -8.14
C GLY A 59 12.69 -13.48 -7.93
N ALA A 60 12.91 -13.96 -6.70
CA ALA A 60 12.67 -15.36 -6.33
C ALA A 60 11.19 -15.78 -6.53
N GLY A 61 10.24 -14.90 -6.19
CA GLY A 61 8.81 -15.19 -6.33
C GLY A 61 8.29 -15.18 -7.77
N THR A 62 9.04 -14.58 -8.71
CA THR A 62 8.69 -14.50 -10.13
C THR A 62 9.59 -15.33 -11.03
N GLY A 63 10.50 -16.13 -10.46
CA GLY A 63 11.44 -16.97 -11.20
C GLY A 63 12.58 -16.19 -11.86
N ARG A 64 12.82 -14.94 -11.44
CA ARG A 64 13.90 -14.09 -11.94
C ARG A 64 15.15 -14.24 -11.07
N GLY A 65 16.31 -14.03 -11.69
CA GLY A 65 17.62 -14.14 -11.03
C GLY A 65 17.84 -13.11 -9.92
N ASP A 66 19.08 -13.05 -9.41
CA ASP A 66 19.49 -12.08 -8.37
C ASP A 66 19.47 -10.65 -8.94
N VAL A 67 18.30 -10.00 -8.87
CA VAL A 67 18.14 -8.61 -9.25
C VAL A 67 18.70 -7.74 -8.13
N ARG A 68 19.65 -6.88 -8.48
CA ARG A 68 20.23 -5.89 -7.57
C ARG A 68 19.91 -4.49 -8.04
N LEU A 69 19.54 -3.66 -7.09
CA LEU A 69 19.16 -2.28 -7.32
C LEU A 69 19.92 -1.38 -6.35
N THR A 70 20.52 -0.31 -6.85
CA THR A 70 21.09 0.75 -6.01
C THR A 70 20.19 1.97 -6.10
N LEU A 71 19.76 2.48 -4.96
CA LEU A 71 19.01 3.72 -4.83
C LEU A 71 19.95 4.89 -4.60
N SER A 72 19.54 6.05 -5.09
CA SER A 72 20.11 7.35 -4.79
C SER A 72 19.14 8.19 -3.94
N ALA A 73 19.63 9.26 -3.32
CA ALA A 73 18.75 10.18 -2.59
C ALA A 73 17.63 10.77 -3.47
N ASP A 74 17.90 10.96 -4.77
CA ASP A 74 16.94 11.47 -5.76
C ASP A 74 15.83 10.48 -6.14
N ASP A 75 15.97 9.21 -5.74
CA ASP A 75 14.96 8.17 -5.98
C ASP A 75 13.83 8.21 -4.96
N LEU A 76 14.11 8.62 -3.72
CA LEU A 76 13.16 8.65 -2.61
C LEU A 76 11.89 9.46 -2.93
N PRO A 77 11.96 10.74 -3.40
CA PRO A 77 10.76 11.49 -3.77
C PRO A 77 9.97 10.83 -4.91
N LYS A 78 10.64 10.17 -5.86
CA LYS A 78 9.98 9.47 -6.98
C LYS A 78 9.24 8.23 -6.49
N LEU A 79 9.84 7.46 -5.58
CA LEU A 79 9.21 6.29 -4.97
C LEU A 79 8.02 6.65 -4.08
N ARG A 80 8.10 7.77 -3.32
CA ARG A 80 6.96 8.30 -2.57
C ARG A 80 5.82 8.71 -3.50
N CYS A 81 6.14 9.40 -4.61
CA CYS A 81 5.16 9.78 -5.62
C CYS A 81 4.47 8.55 -6.22
N LEU A 82 5.24 7.53 -6.62
CA LEU A 82 4.71 6.25 -7.10
C LEU A 82 3.81 5.59 -6.07
N ARG A 83 4.24 5.50 -4.81
CA ARG A 83 3.47 4.93 -3.70
C ARG A 83 2.12 5.62 -3.55
N ASP A 84 2.09 6.95 -3.60
CA ASP A 84 0.86 7.73 -3.47
C ASP A 84 -0.07 7.54 -4.68
N GLN A 85 0.47 7.42 -5.89
CA GLN A 85 -0.30 7.13 -7.09
C GLN A 85 -0.92 5.73 -7.07
N VAL A 86 -0.15 4.71 -6.67
CA VAL A 86 -0.67 3.34 -6.50
C VAL A 86 -1.74 3.30 -5.42
N ARG A 87 -1.54 4.01 -4.30
CA ARG A 87 -2.54 4.14 -3.23
C ARG A 87 -3.84 4.77 -3.76
N ARG A 88 -3.75 5.83 -4.56
CA ARG A 88 -4.91 6.45 -5.21
C ARG A 88 -5.59 5.51 -6.21
N ALA A 89 -4.83 4.74 -6.98
CA ALA A 89 -5.38 3.77 -7.92
C ALA A 89 -6.17 2.65 -7.21
N LEU A 90 -5.74 2.23 -6.02
CA LEU A 90 -6.50 1.30 -5.18
C LEU A 90 -7.80 1.91 -4.64
N ALA A 91 -7.81 3.22 -4.34
CA ALA A 91 -9.00 3.92 -3.86
C ALA A 91 -9.99 4.28 -4.99
N ALA A 92 -9.50 4.58 -6.19
CA ALA A 92 -10.32 4.98 -7.33
C ALA A 92 -11.24 3.86 -7.85
N GLY A 93 -10.96 2.60 -7.53
CA GLY A 93 -11.83 1.47 -7.84
C GLY A 93 -13.19 1.51 -7.13
N ASP A 94 -13.35 2.33 -6.09
CA ASP A 94 -14.57 2.41 -5.28
C ASP A 94 -15.49 3.61 -5.62
N CYS A 95 -15.00 4.66 -6.30
CA CYS A 95 -15.80 5.81 -6.75
C CYS A 95 -14.92 6.77 -7.57
N GLY A 96 -15.47 7.33 -8.66
CA GLY A 96 -14.79 8.18 -9.65
C GLY A 96 -13.87 9.26 -9.08
N GLY A 97 -12.63 8.89 -8.81
CA GLY A 97 -11.61 9.74 -8.20
C GLY A 97 -10.91 10.65 -9.21
N GLU A 98 -10.29 11.70 -8.67
CA GLU A 98 -9.47 12.68 -9.38
C GLU A 98 -8.38 11.99 -10.23
N ALA A 99 -8.18 12.48 -11.45
CA ALA A 99 -7.30 11.85 -12.45
C ALA A 99 -5.91 11.57 -11.87
N VAL A 100 -5.54 10.29 -11.78
CA VAL A 100 -4.17 9.88 -11.43
C VAL A 100 -3.26 10.42 -12.53
N ARG A 101 -2.29 11.29 -12.18
CA ARG A 101 -1.24 11.68 -13.13
C ARG A 101 -0.58 10.42 -13.66
N PHE A 102 -0.60 10.24 -14.97
CA PHE A 102 -0.06 9.04 -15.62
C PHE A 102 1.40 8.84 -15.23
N THR A 103 1.69 7.68 -14.64
CA THR A 103 3.06 7.18 -14.50
C THR A 103 3.18 5.99 -15.43
N SER A 104 4.00 6.16 -16.45
CA SER A 104 4.39 5.09 -17.37
C SER A 104 5.82 4.68 -17.08
N ALA A 105 6.07 3.38 -17.11
CA ALA A 105 7.41 2.83 -17.08
C ALA A 105 7.57 1.82 -18.22
N PRO A 106 8.76 1.77 -18.87
CA PRO A 106 9.02 0.79 -19.91
C PRO A 106 9.04 -0.61 -19.30
N VAL A 107 8.55 -1.59 -20.05
CA VAL A 107 8.66 -3.03 -19.77
C VAL A 107 9.01 -3.74 -21.07
N VAL A 108 9.75 -4.84 -20.96
CA VAL A 108 10.02 -5.72 -22.10
C VAL A 108 9.15 -6.97 -21.97
N VAL A 109 8.50 -7.38 -23.07
CA VAL A 109 7.81 -8.66 -23.12
C VAL A 109 8.81 -9.72 -23.56
N GLY A 110 9.10 -10.67 -22.68
CA GLY A 110 9.96 -11.82 -22.96
C GLY A 110 9.15 -13.08 -23.25
N LEU A 111 9.70 -13.97 -24.09
CA LEU A 111 9.21 -15.34 -24.25
C LEU A 111 10.25 -16.27 -23.64
N ALA A 112 9.90 -16.93 -22.54
CA ALA A 112 10.76 -17.92 -21.91
C ALA A 112 10.80 -19.21 -22.75
N GLY A 113 11.85 -20.02 -22.54
CA GLY A 113 12.08 -21.25 -23.31
C GLY A 113 11.00 -22.32 -23.14
N ASP A 114 10.15 -22.20 -22.13
CA ASP A 114 8.98 -23.04 -21.87
C ASP A 114 7.70 -22.53 -22.56
N GLY A 115 7.78 -21.42 -23.31
CA GLY A 115 6.65 -20.78 -23.97
C GLY A 115 5.91 -19.75 -23.12
N THR A 116 6.34 -19.50 -21.89
CA THR A 116 5.69 -18.53 -20.99
C THR A 116 6.04 -17.08 -21.38
N LEU A 117 5.03 -16.21 -21.47
CA LEU A 117 5.25 -14.77 -21.63
C LEU A 117 5.57 -14.11 -20.29
N THR A 118 6.58 -13.25 -20.29
CA THR A 118 7.08 -12.55 -19.10
C THR A 118 7.09 -11.04 -19.34
N LEU A 119 6.91 -10.27 -18.27
CA LEU A 119 7.05 -8.80 -18.29
C LEU A 119 8.30 -8.41 -17.50
N GLU A 120 9.37 -8.07 -18.19
CA GLU A 120 10.65 -7.72 -17.60
C GLU A 120 10.74 -6.21 -17.33
N PRO A 121 10.97 -5.80 -16.06
CA PRO A 121 11.12 -4.40 -15.72
C PRO A 121 12.42 -3.79 -16.25
N GLU A 122 12.33 -2.54 -16.68
CA GLU A 122 13.43 -1.80 -17.31
C GLU A 122 13.85 -0.54 -16.51
N GLY A 123 15.11 -0.15 -16.67
CA GLY A 123 15.70 1.04 -16.06
C GLY A 123 16.55 0.77 -14.82
N ALA A 124 16.76 1.81 -14.00
CA ALA A 124 17.58 1.77 -12.77
C ALA A 124 16.90 2.54 -11.63
N GLY A 125 17.34 2.30 -10.38
CA GLY A 125 16.86 3.00 -9.19
C GLY A 125 15.33 3.02 -9.06
N ALA A 126 14.75 4.21 -8.83
CA ALA A 126 13.29 4.36 -8.74
C ALA A 126 12.56 3.97 -10.03
N ARG A 127 13.19 4.14 -11.20
CA ARG A 127 12.54 3.86 -12.50
C ARG A 127 12.33 2.36 -12.70
N TRP A 128 13.31 1.55 -12.31
CA TRP A 128 13.18 0.10 -12.34
C TRP A 128 12.09 -0.39 -11.37
N LEU A 129 12.06 0.14 -10.13
CA LEU A 129 11.00 -0.18 -9.16
C LEU A 129 9.62 0.23 -9.66
N ALA A 130 9.50 1.40 -10.28
CA ALA A 130 8.26 1.84 -10.91
C ALA A 130 7.82 0.88 -12.03
N SER A 131 8.76 0.44 -12.86
CA SER A 131 8.49 -0.56 -13.90
C SER A 131 7.97 -1.87 -13.31
N ALA A 132 8.65 -2.42 -12.30
CA ALA A 132 8.25 -3.66 -11.65
C ALA A 132 6.87 -3.55 -10.97
N VAL A 133 6.64 -2.48 -10.21
CA VAL A 133 5.38 -2.26 -9.50
C VAL A 133 4.20 -2.10 -10.46
N LEU A 134 4.39 -1.38 -11.57
CA LEU A 134 3.33 -1.21 -12.58
C LEU A 134 3.07 -2.50 -13.37
N ALA A 135 4.12 -3.26 -13.71
CA ALA A 135 3.98 -4.56 -14.36
C ALA A 135 3.19 -5.55 -13.48
N GLU A 136 3.55 -5.65 -12.19
CA GLU A 136 2.84 -6.52 -11.24
C GLU A 136 1.40 -6.05 -10.98
N GLY A 137 1.18 -4.72 -10.96
CA GLY A 137 -0.16 -4.14 -10.91
C GLY A 137 -1.02 -4.56 -12.11
N LEU A 138 -0.46 -4.47 -13.32
CA LEU A 138 -1.13 -4.90 -14.56
C LEU A 138 -1.46 -6.40 -14.53
N LEU A 139 -0.51 -7.26 -14.16
CA LEU A 139 -0.72 -8.71 -14.02
C LEU A 139 -1.79 -9.04 -12.97
N ALA A 140 -1.78 -8.31 -11.84
CA ALA A 140 -2.79 -8.47 -10.80
C ALA A 140 -4.18 -8.03 -11.24
N GLN A 141 -4.28 -6.99 -12.05
CA GLN A 141 -5.56 -6.56 -12.65
C GLN A 141 -6.06 -7.60 -13.65
N ALA A 142 -5.20 -8.07 -14.56
CA ALA A 142 -5.55 -9.11 -15.53
C ALA A 142 -6.00 -10.43 -14.88
N SER A 143 -5.38 -10.82 -13.76
CA SER A 143 -5.74 -12.01 -12.98
C SER A 143 -6.88 -11.79 -11.98
N GLY A 144 -7.39 -10.56 -11.83
CA GLY A 144 -8.46 -10.22 -10.89
C GLY A 144 -8.08 -10.28 -9.41
N THR A 145 -6.78 -10.33 -9.09
CA THR A 145 -6.25 -10.32 -7.71
C THR A 145 -6.08 -8.91 -7.16
N TRP A 146 -5.97 -7.89 -8.02
CA TRP A 146 -5.84 -6.47 -7.65
C TRP A 146 -6.89 -6.01 -6.63
N ARG A 147 -8.16 -6.35 -6.85
CA ARG A 147 -9.31 -5.97 -5.98
C ARG A 147 -9.22 -6.47 -4.53
N ARG A 148 -8.32 -7.42 -4.25
CA ARG A 148 -8.09 -7.94 -2.89
C ARG A 148 -7.00 -7.17 -2.17
N LEU A 149 -6.14 -6.43 -2.86
CA LEU A 149 -5.21 -5.51 -2.23
C LEU A 149 -5.98 -4.25 -1.83
N LYS A 150 -5.94 -3.89 -0.54
CA LYS A 150 -6.77 -2.83 0.04
C LYS A 150 -5.97 -1.98 1.03
N ILE A 151 -6.39 -0.73 1.21
CA ILE A 151 -5.92 0.12 2.30
C ILE A 151 -6.86 -0.05 3.50
N CYS A 152 -6.30 -0.09 4.71
CA CYS A 152 -7.11 -0.19 5.92
C CYS A 152 -8.09 0.99 6.04
N ARG A 153 -9.36 0.70 6.35
CA ARG A 153 -10.42 1.72 6.50
C ARG A 153 -10.36 2.51 7.82
N ASN A 154 -9.46 2.13 8.73
CA ASN A 154 -9.22 2.94 9.93
C ASN A 154 -8.49 4.21 9.48
N THR A 155 -9.09 5.39 9.68
CA THR A 155 -8.52 6.68 9.26
C THR A 155 -7.18 7.03 9.91
N ALA A 156 -6.83 6.41 11.04
CA ALA A 156 -5.51 6.55 11.67
C ALA A 156 -4.47 5.55 11.12
N CYS A 157 -4.88 4.59 10.29
CA CYS A 157 -4.02 3.55 9.73
C CYS A 157 -3.96 3.64 8.20
N SER A 158 -2.74 3.63 7.66
CA SER A 158 -2.51 3.70 6.20
C SER A 158 -2.02 2.38 5.58
N ALA A 159 -2.02 1.29 6.36
CA ALA A 159 -1.45 0.02 5.96
C ALA A 159 -2.23 -0.64 4.81
N ALA A 160 -1.49 -1.16 3.84
CA ALA A 160 -2.00 -1.98 2.74
C ALA A 160 -1.99 -3.46 3.11
N PHE A 161 -3.13 -4.12 2.92
CA PHE A 161 -3.32 -5.54 3.24
C PHE A 161 -3.99 -6.28 2.09
N TYR A 162 -3.71 -7.57 1.98
CA TYR A 162 -4.37 -8.45 1.03
C TYR A 162 -5.56 -9.18 1.70
N ASP A 163 -6.76 -8.94 1.19
CA ASP A 163 -8.01 -9.51 1.67
C ASP A 163 -8.16 -10.98 1.28
N ARG A 164 -7.93 -11.83 2.28
CA ARG A 164 -8.09 -13.29 2.19
C ARG A 164 -9.48 -13.78 2.58
N SER A 165 -10.41 -12.89 2.91
CA SER A 165 -11.79 -13.27 3.19
C SER A 165 -12.43 -13.89 1.95
N ARG A 166 -13.32 -14.86 2.18
CA ARG A 166 -14.01 -15.60 1.11
C ARG A 166 -14.67 -14.67 0.10
N ASN A 167 -15.36 -13.64 0.60
CA ASN A 167 -16.19 -12.74 -0.21
C ASN A 167 -15.52 -11.38 -0.52
N ASN A 168 -14.20 -11.25 -0.32
CA ASN A 168 -13.48 -9.97 -0.47
C ASN A 168 -14.15 -8.82 0.30
N SER A 169 -14.65 -9.08 1.50
CA SER A 169 -15.40 -8.14 2.35
C SER A 169 -14.56 -7.51 3.47
N GLY A 170 -13.28 -7.87 3.57
CA GLY A 170 -12.37 -7.28 4.54
C GLY A 170 -12.13 -5.80 4.24
N VAL A 171 -12.29 -4.96 5.26
CA VAL A 171 -12.01 -3.50 5.17
C VAL A 171 -10.98 -3.04 6.20
N TRP A 172 -10.53 -3.93 7.08
CA TRP A 172 -9.46 -3.66 8.05
C TRP A 172 -8.38 -4.72 7.93
N HIS A 173 -7.12 -4.31 8.05
CA HIS A 173 -5.99 -5.25 8.06
C HIS A 173 -5.98 -6.14 9.32
N SER A 174 -6.62 -5.70 10.40
CA SER A 174 -6.83 -6.45 11.63
C SER A 174 -8.17 -6.06 12.24
N VAL A 175 -9.07 -7.03 12.39
CA VAL A 175 -10.38 -6.83 13.02
C VAL A 175 -10.20 -6.46 14.49
N ARG A 176 -9.34 -7.18 15.22
CA ARG A 176 -9.10 -6.94 16.65
C ARG A 176 -8.39 -5.62 16.94
N GLY A 177 -7.50 -5.18 16.04
CA GLY A 177 -6.79 -3.91 16.17
C GLY A 177 -7.61 -2.76 15.59
N CYS A 178 -7.52 -2.59 14.26
CA CYS A 178 -8.12 -1.46 13.56
C CYS A 178 -9.65 -1.49 13.53
N GLY A 179 -10.28 -2.67 13.44
CA GLY A 179 -11.75 -2.77 13.48
C GLY A 179 -12.31 -2.28 14.82
N ASN A 180 -11.80 -2.79 15.93
CA ASN A 180 -12.20 -2.36 17.28
C ASN A 180 -11.87 -0.88 17.53
N ALA A 181 -10.69 -0.40 17.14
CA ALA A 181 -10.30 1.00 17.31
C ALA A 181 -11.21 1.96 16.54
N ALA A 182 -11.68 1.57 15.36
CA ALA A 182 -12.66 2.34 14.59
C ALA A 182 -14.04 2.36 15.29
N HIS A 183 -14.51 1.22 15.79
CA HIS A 183 -15.78 1.13 16.53
C HIS A 183 -15.78 1.99 17.81
N LEU A 184 -14.68 1.96 18.57
CA LEU A 184 -14.54 2.76 19.79
C LEU A 184 -14.55 4.27 19.50
N ARG A 185 -13.89 4.71 18.42
CA ARG A 185 -13.95 6.11 17.98
C ARG A 185 -15.36 6.55 17.61
N ALA A 186 -16.05 5.78 16.77
CA ALA A 186 -17.42 6.08 16.39
C ALA A 186 -18.37 6.14 17.61
N CYS A 187 -18.16 5.28 18.62
CA CYS A 187 -18.91 5.34 19.87
C CYS A 187 -18.65 6.65 20.65
N ARG A 188 -17.39 7.09 20.73
CA ARG A 188 -17.01 8.35 21.40
C ARG A 188 -17.58 9.57 20.68
N GLU A 189 -17.53 9.59 19.35
CA GLU A 189 -18.11 10.65 18.52
C GLU A 189 -19.62 10.76 18.72
N ARG A 190 -20.35 9.64 18.73
CA ARG A 190 -21.78 9.63 19.03
C ARG A 190 -22.11 10.17 20.42
N ARG A 191 -21.33 9.78 21.45
CA ARG A 191 -21.52 10.29 22.83
C ARG A 191 -21.27 11.79 22.94
N ARG A 192 -20.24 12.31 22.25
CA ARG A 192 -19.96 13.75 22.20
C ARG A 192 -21.07 14.52 21.47
N GLY A 193 -21.63 13.95 20.39
CA GLY A 193 -22.77 14.53 19.68
C GLY A 193 -24.04 14.59 20.54
N HIS A 194 -24.31 13.57 21.37
CA HIS A 194 -25.45 13.59 22.29
C HIS A 194 -25.24 14.58 23.45
N ALA A 195 -24.06 14.61 24.07
CA ALA A 195 -23.75 15.59 25.12
C ALA A 195 -23.71 17.05 24.61
N GLY A 196 -23.31 17.27 23.35
CA GLY A 196 -23.36 18.58 22.69
C GLY A 196 -24.78 19.02 22.29
N ALA A 197 -25.67 18.06 21.97
CA ALA A 197 -27.06 18.35 21.66
C ALA A 197 -27.89 18.65 22.93
N GLU A 198 -27.58 17.99 24.05
CA GLU A 198 -28.20 18.27 25.36
C GLU A 198 -27.81 19.67 25.89
N SER A 199 -26.54 20.08 25.72
CA SER A 199 -26.07 21.41 26.14
C SER A 199 -26.55 22.57 25.25
N GLY A 200 -26.76 22.35 23.95
CA GLY A 200 -27.33 23.37 23.05
C GLY A 200 -28.86 23.55 23.19
N ALA A 201 -29.57 22.56 23.73
CA ALA A 201 -31.00 22.65 24.01
C ALA A 201 -31.29 23.47 25.29
N GLU A 202 -30.36 23.50 26.24
CA GLU A 202 -30.48 24.28 27.48
C GLU A 202 -30.27 25.79 27.26
N GLU A 203 -29.47 26.21 26.27
CA GLU A 203 -29.24 27.65 25.98
C GLU A 203 -30.35 28.30 25.13
N SER A 204 -31.17 27.53 24.40
CA SER A 204 -32.27 28.09 23.58
C SER A 204 -33.61 28.24 24.32
N GLY A 205 -33.66 27.90 25.62
CA GLY A 205 -34.87 27.93 26.45
C GLY A 205 -35.09 29.22 27.26
N VAL A 206 -34.21 30.23 27.16
CA VAL A 206 -34.32 31.48 27.91
C VAL A 206 -34.46 32.66 26.94
N THR A 207 -35.66 32.92 26.44
CA THR A 207 -36.04 34.26 25.94
C THR A 207 -37.57 34.43 26.05
N VAL A 208 -37.95 35.27 27.02
CA VAL A 208 -39.23 35.99 27.28
C VAL A 208 -40.40 35.17 27.81
#